data_AF-A0A1F5T0J2-F1
#
_entry.id   AF-A0A1F5T0J2-F1
#
_cell.length_a   1.000
_cell.length_b   1.000
_cell.length_c   1.000
_cell.angle_alpha   90.00
_cell.angle_beta   90.00
_cell.angle_gamma   90.00
#
_symmetry.space_group_name_H-M   'P 1'
#
loop_
_entity.id
_entity.type
_entity.pdbx_description
1 polymer ?
#
loop_
_entity_poly.entity_id
_entity_poly.type
_entity_poly.pdbx_seq_one_letter_code
_entity_poly.pdbx_strand_id
1 'polypeptide(L)'
;MHEPGSQFLNKKYNDLHASKEVTKAVDDWKKRGKAELPSQTDKNKKIQLFLDRLEKIFDITDRIKLEARTQRLKQNLYELFTIKEADIPDRYYEHQKEILKQQGYGNVEITEKLRYLMAQDIIAEQQHSLDTWIDYLVLQNDAKYPTWFRYYVIRNVLNLCPYNKKDKSFKKRTTHTVAVFPDIDYEALAYVYDEVSHAMTEEGKVEPPHDKDTKGEKDEWWKILKKMNFGELYAYSIEHVTPSSQEEREQTTGEWVKYDQGSDSLLLVKTLQGKGTGWCTAGQETAKKHLQFGDFYVYHTRDKKGKNTIPRIAIRMENGRIAEIRGVDPDQEIEPSLLEIAIEKARPLPGYNEFRKKSHDMQLLTDIETKSSLNEKLTLSELKFLYEIDYKIEGFSGKKDPRIKEIVKKRNQKEDYARIYSCNINQVATEDDKITDETIVFIGVLSRISTEKWINFPKNLKVVVGSADFHDSKVPNYGNLETVTGDFIRGTATPKNINVDVLVTYK
;
A
#
# COMPACT_ATOMS: atom_id res chain seq x y z
N MET A 1 -0.95 5.59 -51.47
CA MET A 1 0.06 5.30 -50.43
C MET A 1 -0.70 4.98 -49.16
N HIS A 2 -0.41 3.85 -48.51
CA HIS A 2 -1.02 3.56 -47.20
C HIS A 2 -0.26 4.37 -46.14
N GLU A 3 -0.98 5.00 -45.21
CA GLU A 3 -0.34 5.73 -44.12
C GLU A 3 0.39 4.75 -43.18
N PRO A 4 1.61 5.07 -42.73
CA PRO A 4 2.44 4.18 -41.91
C PRO A 4 1.69 3.59 -40.68
N GLY A 5 0.81 4.37 -40.05
CA GLY A 5 0.03 3.96 -38.89
C GLY A 5 -0.90 2.75 -39.14
N SER A 6 -1.61 2.73 -40.28
CA SER A 6 -2.51 1.61 -40.62
C SER A 6 -1.75 0.31 -40.87
N GLN A 7 -0.58 0.40 -41.50
CA GLN A 7 0.30 -0.74 -41.75
C GLN A 7 0.89 -1.28 -40.45
N PHE A 8 1.36 -0.40 -39.57
CA PHE A 8 1.85 -0.76 -38.24
C PHE A 8 0.78 -1.52 -37.45
N LEU A 9 -0.42 -0.97 -37.34
CA LEU A 9 -1.51 -1.59 -36.58
C LEU A 9 -1.94 -2.93 -37.19
N ASN A 10 -1.96 -3.07 -38.51
CA ASN A 10 -2.27 -4.35 -39.17
C ASN A 10 -1.20 -5.41 -38.89
N LYS A 11 0.09 -5.02 -38.94
CA LYS A 11 1.22 -5.92 -38.62
C LYS A 11 1.21 -6.33 -37.15
N LYS A 12 0.83 -5.41 -36.25
CA LYS A 12 0.78 -5.66 -34.81
C LYS A 12 -0.43 -6.48 -34.40
N TYR A 13 -1.58 -6.21 -35.01
CA TYR A 13 -2.88 -6.80 -34.69
C TYR A 13 -3.50 -7.41 -35.94
N ASN A 14 -3.09 -8.64 -36.23
CA ASN A 14 -3.47 -9.35 -37.46
C ASN A 14 -4.99 -9.48 -37.65
N ASP A 15 -5.78 -9.38 -36.58
CA ASP A 15 -7.24 -9.50 -36.55
C ASP A 15 -7.98 -8.15 -36.53
N LEU A 16 -7.28 -7.03 -36.33
CA LEU A 16 -7.91 -5.70 -36.17
C LEU A 16 -8.78 -5.32 -37.37
N HIS A 17 -8.34 -5.63 -38.59
CA HIS A 17 -9.10 -5.34 -39.81
C HIS A 17 -10.50 -6.02 -39.85
N ALA A 18 -10.74 -7.02 -39.00
CA ALA A 18 -12.01 -7.74 -38.88
C ALA A 18 -12.75 -7.43 -37.56
N SER A 19 -12.24 -6.51 -36.74
CA SER A 19 -12.89 -6.14 -35.49
C SER A 19 -14.25 -5.46 -35.74
N LYS A 20 -15.13 -5.48 -34.73
CA LYS A 20 -16.46 -4.87 -34.82
C LYS A 20 -16.36 -3.37 -35.10
N GLU A 21 -15.39 -2.69 -34.50
CA GLU A 21 -15.18 -1.25 -34.62
C GLU A 21 -14.69 -0.86 -36.01
N VAL A 22 -13.76 -1.65 -36.59
CA VAL A 22 -13.27 -1.44 -37.95
C VAL A 22 -14.35 -1.73 -38.98
N THR A 23 -15.08 -2.83 -38.81
CA THR A 23 -16.19 -3.19 -39.71
C THR A 23 -17.27 -2.12 -39.70
N LYS A 24 -17.62 -1.58 -38.53
CA LYS A 24 -18.56 -0.47 -38.40
C LYS A 24 -18.09 0.78 -39.12
N ALA A 25 -16.79 1.12 -39.06
CA ALA A 25 -16.24 2.26 -39.79
C ALA A 25 -16.36 2.08 -41.31
N VAL A 26 -16.11 0.86 -41.81
CA VAL A 26 -16.29 0.52 -43.22
C VAL A 26 -17.76 0.64 -43.64
N ASP A 27 -18.70 0.16 -42.83
CA ASP A 27 -20.13 0.25 -43.14
C ASP A 27 -20.66 1.69 -43.09
N ASP A 28 -20.20 2.50 -42.13
CA ASP A 28 -20.49 3.93 -42.06
C ASP A 28 -19.98 4.66 -43.32
N TRP A 29 -18.83 4.23 -43.86
CA TRP A 29 -18.26 4.77 -45.08
C TRP A 29 -19.07 4.37 -46.33
N LYS A 30 -19.48 3.08 -46.45
CA LYS A 30 -20.35 2.60 -47.54
C LYS A 30 -21.65 3.39 -47.64
N LYS A 31 -22.27 3.68 -46.49
CA LYS A 31 -23.54 4.44 -46.42
C LYS A 31 -23.41 5.89 -46.91
N ARG A 32 -22.20 6.45 -46.96
CA ARG A 32 -21.96 7.85 -47.35
C ARG A 32 -21.69 8.04 -48.85
N GLY A 33 -21.69 6.96 -49.65
CA GLY A 33 -21.57 7.04 -51.12
C GLY A 33 -20.26 7.64 -51.64
N LYS A 34 -19.18 7.64 -50.86
CA LYS A 34 -17.86 8.16 -51.28
C LYS A 34 -16.98 7.01 -51.80
N ALA A 35 -16.60 7.04 -53.09
CA ALA A 35 -15.57 6.24 -53.79
C ALA A 35 -15.70 4.68 -53.77
N GLU A 36 -14.90 4.01 -54.63
CA GLU A 36 -14.84 2.54 -54.77
C GLU A 36 -14.46 1.84 -53.46
N LEU A 37 -15.19 0.77 -53.11
CA LEU A 37 -14.96 -0.01 -51.90
C LEU A 37 -13.48 -0.41 -51.78
N PRO A 38 -12.86 -0.29 -50.60
CA PRO A 38 -11.67 -1.07 -50.31
C PRO A 38 -12.00 -2.54 -50.56
N SER A 39 -11.26 -3.19 -51.45
CA SER A 39 -11.37 -4.63 -51.67
C SER A 39 -11.44 -5.36 -50.34
N GLN A 40 -12.18 -6.46 -50.26
CA GLN A 40 -12.27 -7.30 -49.06
C GLN A 40 -10.88 -7.70 -48.54
N THR A 41 -9.87 -7.73 -49.42
CA THR A 41 -8.46 -8.04 -49.15
C THR A 41 -7.61 -6.85 -48.64
N ASP A 42 -8.07 -5.60 -48.73
CA ASP A 42 -7.27 -4.42 -48.37
C ASP A 42 -7.39 -4.08 -46.86
N LYS A 43 -6.71 -4.88 -46.04
CA LYS A 43 -6.71 -4.79 -44.57
C LYS A 43 -6.28 -3.40 -44.07
N ASN A 44 -5.24 -2.82 -44.69
CA ASN A 44 -4.70 -1.53 -44.30
C ASN A 44 -5.70 -0.40 -44.55
N LYS A 45 -6.39 -0.38 -45.70
CA LYS A 45 -7.44 0.64 -45.94
C LYS A 45 -8.60 0.53 -44.96
N LYS A 46 -9.03 -0.67 -44.58
CA LYS A 46 -10.08 -0.85 -43.56
C LYS A 46 -9.67 -0.24 -42.22
N ILE A 47 -8.44 -0.49 -41.79
CA ILE A 47 -7.89 0.09 -40.56
C ILE A 47 -7.75 1.61 -40.69
N GLN A 48 -7.32 2.12 -41.85
CA GLN A 48 -7.25 3.56 -42.09
C GLN A 48 -8.62 4.24 -41.95
N LEU A 49 -9.68 3.68 -42.56
CA LEU A 49 -11.03 4.21 -42.43
C LEU A 49 -11.51 4.28 -40.98
N PHE A 50 -11.07 3.32 -40.16
CA PHE A 50 -11.33 3.34 -38.73
C PHE A 50 -10.56 4.46 -38.00
N LEU A 51 -9.27 4.64 -38.31
CA LEU A 51 -8.46 5.73 -37.76
C LEU A 51 -9.03 7.10 -38.15
N ASP A 52 -9.38 7.32 -39.41
CA ASP A 52 -10.00 8.56 -39.89
C ASP A 52 -11.33 8.85 -39.18
N ARG A 53 -12.09 7.79 -38.84
CA ARG A 53 -13.33 7.90 -38.08
C ARG A 53 -13.06 8.31 -36.65
N LEU A 54 -12.05 7.73 -35.99
CA LEU A 54 -11.63 8.13 -34.65
C LEU A 54 -11.16 9.59 -34.63
N GLU A 55 -10.34 9.98 -35.60
CA GLU A 55 -9.85 11.36 -35.75
C GLU A 55 -11.01 12.34 -35.91
N LYS A 56 -12.00 12.06 -36.78
CA LYS A 56 -13.21 12.90 -36.89
C LYS A 56 -14.06 12.98 -35.61
N ILE A 57 -13.97 11.98 -34.74
CA ILE A 57 -14.71 11.97 -33.47
C ILE A 57 -13.98 12.82 -32.43
N PHE A 58 -12.65 12.71 -32.36
CA PHE A 58 -11.87 13.21 -31.23
C PHE A 58 -10.91 14.35 -31.57
N ASP A 59 -10.66 14.63 -32.84
CA ASP A 59 -9.91 15.80 -33.32
C ASP A 59 -10.89 16.86 -33.84
N ILE A 60 -11.62 17.46 -32.90
CA ILE A 60 -12.57 18.53 -33.15
C ILE A 60 -12.23 19.75 -32.30
N THR A 61 -12.40 20.94 -32.85
CA THR A 61 -12.08 22.21 -32.17
C THR A 61 -13.11 22.61 -31.12
N ASP A 62 -14.34 22.10 -31.23
CA ASP A 62 -15.44 22.34 -30.29
C ASP A 62 -15.20 21.56 -28.99
N ARG A 63 -14.68 22.26 -27.97
CA ARG A 63 -14.33 21.69 -26.66
C ARG A 63 -15.51 21.03 -25.95
N ILE A 64 -16.70 21.62 -26.00
CA ILE A 64 -17.90 21.07 -25.34
C ILE A 64 -18.29 19.74 -25.99
N LYS A 65 -18.28 19.69 -27.33
CA LYS A 65 -18.56 18.43 -28.04
C LYS A 65 -17.48 17.38 -27.80
N LEU A 66 -16.22 17.80 -27.70
CA LEU A 66 -15.10 16.89 -27.42
C LEU A 66 -15.25 16.26 -26.04
N GLU A 67 -15.47 17.08 -25.00
CA GLU A 67 -15.72 16.62 -23.62
C GLU A 67 -16.91 15.65 -23.56
N ALA A 68 -18.03 15.99 -24.19
CA ALA A 68 -19.21 15.11 -24.21
C ALA A 68 -18.94 13.77 -24.90
N ARG A 69 -18.14 13.76 -25.98
CA ARG A 69 -17.75 12.51 -26.69
C ARG A 69 -16.75 11.69 -25.87
N THR A 70 -15.79 12.34 -25.22
CA THR A 70 -14.82 11.70 -24.34
C THR A 70 -15.50 11.08 -23.13
N GLN A 71 -16.48 11.76 -22.54
CA GLN A 71 -17.24 11.21 -21.43
C GLN A 71 -17.99 9.93 -21.84
N ARG A 72 -18.57 9.90 -23.05
CA ARG A 72 -19.21 8.67 -23.57
C ARG A 72 -18.18 7.55 -23.82
N LEU A 73 -16.98 7.89 -24.28
CA LEU A 73 -15.89 6.92 -24.42
C LEU A 73 -15.52 6.32 -23.06
N LYS A 74 -15.28 7.16 -22.04
CA LYS A 74 -14.97 6.76 -20.67
C LYS A 74 -16.01 5.79 -20.11
N GLN A 75 -17.30 6.14 -20.21
CA GLN A 75 -18.39 5.27 -19.74
C GLN A 75 -18.37 3.88 -20.39
N ASN A 76 -18.19 3.82 -21.72
CA ASN A 76 -18.07 2.53 -22.42
C ASN A 76 -16.83 1.74 -21.96
N LEU A 77 -15.71 2.41 -21.71
CA LEU A 77 -14.49 1.75 -21.25
C LEU A 77 -14.62 1.27 -19.81
N TYR A 78 -15.30 2.00 -18.93
CA TYR A 78 -15.60 1.53 -17.57
C TYR A 78 -16.44 0.26 -17.61
N GLU A 79 -17.48 0.23 -18.44
CA GLU A 79 -18.34 -0.93 -18.58
C GLU A 79 -17.53 -2.17 -18.99
N LEU A 80 -16.55 -2.02 -19.87
CA LEU A 80 -15.78 -3.13 -20.42
C LEU A 80 -14.53 -3.51 -19.63
N PHE A 81 -13.86 -2.57 -18.96
CA PHE A 81 -12.49 -2.77 -18.45
C PHE A 81 -12.30 -2.51 -16.95
N THR A 82 -13.26 -1.89 -16.25
CA THR A 82 -13.20 -1.80 -14.79
C THR A 82 -13.82 -3.04 -14.15
N ILE A 83 -13.23 -3.49 -13.05
CA ILE A 83 -13.73 -4.61 -12.27
C ILE A 83 -15.19 -4.39 -11.85
N LYS A 84 -15.96 -5.48 -11.73
CA LYS A 84 -17.30 -5.44 -11.14
C LYS A 84 -17.21 -5.88 -9.68
N GLU A 85 -18.14 -5.40 -8.87
CA GLU A 85 -18.22 -5.76 -7.44
C GLU A 85 -18.16 -7.28 -7.22
N ALA A 86 -18.90 -8.04 -8.03
CA ALA A 86 -18.94 -9.50 -7.96
C ALA A 86 -17.62 -10.20 -8.36
N ASP A 87 -16.75 -9.52 -9.11
CA ASP A 87 -15.49 -10.09 -9.59
C ASP A 87 -14.30 -9.79 -8.65
N ILE A 88 -14.51 -9.00 -7.59
CA ILE A 88 -13.47 -8.73 -6.59
C ILE A 88 -13.24 -10.00 -5.77
N PRO A 89 -12.02 -10.57 -5.82
CA PRO A 89 -11.77 -11.88 -5.24
C PRO A 89 -11.72 -11.82 -3.71
N ASP A 90 -12.25 -12.85 -3.04
CA ASP A 90 -12.29 -12.93 -1.57
C ASP A 90 -10.92 -12.72 -0.90
N ARG A 91 -9.86 -13.20 -1.56
CA ARG A 91 -8.46 -13.00 -1.12
C ARG A 91 -8.08 -11.53 -0.91
N TYR A 92 -8.70 -10.59 -1.64
CA TYR A 92 -8.47 -9.16 -1.43
C TYR A 92 -8.98 -8.74 -0.05
N TYR A 93 -10.22 -9.12 0.28
CA TYR A 93 -10.82 -8.80 1.58
C TYR A 93 -10.08 -9.49 2.73
N GLU A 94 -9.68 -10.75 2.55
CA GLU A 94 -8.84 -11.44 3.55
C GLU A 94 -7.50 -10.73 3.75
N HIS A 95 -6.84 -10.30 2.67
CA HIS A 95 -5.60 -9.52 2.80
C HIS A 95 -5.81 -8.19 3.55
N GLN A 96 -6.93 -7.51 3.34
CA GLN A 96 -7.28 -6.28 4.07
C GLN A 96 -7.53 -6.55 5.56
N LYS A 97 -8.14 -7.70 5.92
CA LYS A 97 -8.25 -8.14 7.33
C LYS A 97 -6.88 -8.36 7.94
N GLU A 98 -5.96 -9.02 7.23
CA GLU A 98 -4.62 -9.26 7.73
C GLU A 98 -3.85 -7.96 7.98
N ILE A 99 -3.96 -6.96 7.09
CA ILE A 99 -3.35 -5.63 7.30
C ILE A 99 -3.91 -4.99 8.57
N LEU A 100 -5.23 -4.97 8.74
CA LEU A 100 -5.87 -4.41 9.93
C LEU A 100 -5.46 -5.14 11.21
N LYS A 101 -5.37 -6.47 11.15
CA LYS A 101 -4.91 -7.31 12.25
C LYS A 101 -3.47 -6.98 12.62
N GLN A 102 -2.56 -6.90 11.64
CA GLN A 102 -1.16 -6.54 11.84
C GLN A 102 -1.00 -5.14 12.44
N GLN A 103 -1.86 -4.19 12.06
CA GLN A 103 -1.93 -2.85 12.65
C GLN A 103 -2.57 -2.81 14.06
N GLY A 104 -2.99 -3.95 14.61
CA GLY A 104 -3.54 -4.04 15.96
C GLY A 104 -5.02 -3.71 16.07
N TYR A 105 -5.76 -3.68 14.96
CA TYR A 105 -7.24 -3.66 14.98
C TYR A 105 -7.84 -5.03 15.30
N GLY A 106 -7.03 -6.09 15.30
CA GLY A 106 -7.45 -7.44 15.63
C GLY A 106 -8.25 -8.10 14.50
N ASN A 107 -9.05 -9.11 14.85
CA ASN A 107 -9.90 -9.81 13.89
C ASN A 107 -11.11 -8.95 13.52
N VAL A 108 -10.95 -8.10 12.51
CA VAL A 108 -12.01 -7.24 11.98
C VAL A 108 -12.92 -8.02 11.04
N GLU A 109 -14.22 -7.97 11.29
CA GLU A 109 -15.22 -8.51 10.37
C GLU A 109 -15.49 -7.52 9.23
N ILE A 110 -15.29 -7.98 7.99
CA ILE A 110 -15.68 -7.22 6.80
C ILE A 110 -17.16 -7.51 6.51
N THR A 111 -18.03 -6.66 7.07
CA THR A 111 -19.48 -6.70 6.81
C THR A 111 -19.80 -6.44 5.34
N GLU A 112 -20.99 -6.85 4.87
CA GLU A 112 -21.43 -6.58 3.49
C GLU A 112 -21.39 -5.09 3.14
N LYS A 113 -21.77 -4.21 4.08
CA LYS A 113 -21.69 -2.76 3.88
C LYS A 113 -20.25 -2.30 3.66
N LEU A 114 -19.31 -2.79 4.46
CA LEU A 114 -17.89 -2.43 4.31
C LEU A 114 -17.33 -2.99 3.00
N ARG A 115 -17.71 -4.22 2.64
CA ARG A 115 -17.35 -4.86 1.37
C ARG A 115 -17.80 -4.01 0.18
N TYR A 116 -19.05 -3.56 0.19
CA TYR A 116 -19.60 -2.68 -0.84
C TYR A 116 -18.80 -1.37 -0.95
N LEU A 117 -18.52 -0.71 0.17
CA LEU A 117 -17.72 0.53 0.18
C LEU A 117 -16.32 0.33 -0.39
N MET A 118 -15.61 -0.73 0.03
CA MET A 118 -14.29 -1.07 -0.51
C MET A 118 -14.34 -1.37 -2.02
N ALA A 119 -15.41 -2.03 -2.48
CA ALA A 119 -15.61 -2.29 -3.90
C ALA A 119 -15.82 -1.01 -4.69
N GLN A 120 -16.63 -0.07 -4.19
CA GLN A 120 -16.83 1.23 -4.83
C GLN A 120 -15.52 2.02 -4.90
N ASP A 121 -14.71 2.02 -3.84
CA ASP A 121 -13.40 2.68 -3.83
C ASP A 121 -12.48 2.07 -4.92
N ILE A 122 -12.40 0.74 -5.03
CA ILE A 122 -11.61 0.09 -6.08
C ILE A 122 -12.08 0.49 -7.48
N ILE A 123 -13.40 0.45 -7.72
CA ILE A 123 -13.98 0.77 -9.02
C ILE A 123 -13.69 2.23 -9.39
N ALA A 124 -13.88 3.16 -8.45
CA ALA A 124 -13.62 4.57 -8.63
C ALA A 124 -12.13 4.84 -8.95
N GLU A 125 -11.21 4.19 -8.25
CA GLU A 125 -9.77 4.32 -8.52
C GLU A 125 -9.37 3.76 -9.89
N GLN A 126 -9.98 2.65 -10.33
CA GLN A 126 -9.79 2.15 -11.69
C GLN A 126 -10.34 3.12 -12.76
N GLN A 127 -11.51 3.72 -12.51
CA GLN A 127 -12.08 4.73 -13.41
C GLN A 127 -11.18 5.96 -13.50
N HIS A 128 -10.69 6.46 -12.36
CA HIS A 128 -9.85 7.65 -12.31
C HIS A 128 -8.47 7.45 -12.96
N SER A 129 -7.82 6.31 -12.70
CA SER A 129 -6.56 5.97 -13.37
C SER A 129 -6.72 5.81 -14.89
N LEU A 130 -7.85 5.27 -15.36
CA LEU A 130 -8.16 5.23 -16.78
C LEU A 130 -8.42 6.62 -17.36
N ASP A 131 -9.15 7.46 -16.63
CA ASP A 131 -9.46 8.83 -17.03
C ASP A 131 -8.21 9.64 -17.31
N THR A 132 -7.18 9.44 -16.51
CA THR A 132 -5.89 10.10 -16.72
C THR A 132 -5.35 9.84 -18.13
N TRP A 133 -5.34 8.57 -18.57
CA TRP A 133 -4.89 8.23 -19.92
C TRP A 133 -5.79 8.80 -21.01
N ILE A 134 -7.11 8.70 -20.82
CA ILE A 134 -8.07 9.18 -21.82
C ILE A 134 -8.02 10.70 -21.92
N ASP A 135 -7.98 11.42 -20.82
CA ASP A 135 -7.92 12.89 -20.81
C ASP A 135 -6.61 13.38 -21.41
N TYR A 136 -5.49 12.76 -21.06
CA TYR A 136 -4.20 13.13 -21.64
C TYR A 136 -4.15 12.87 -23.16
N LEU A 137 -4.56 11.68 -23.62
CA LEU A 137 -4.47 11.34 -25.05
C LEU A 137 -5.58 11.97 -25.91
N VAL A 138 -6.75 12.26 -25.35
CA VAL A 138 -7.93 12.70 -26.10
C VAL A 138 -8.26 14.17 -25.87
N LEU A 139 -8.33 14.64 -24.62
CA LEU A 139 -8.72 16.03 -24.32
C LEU A 139 -7.54 16.99 -24.44
N GLN A 140 -6.39 16.63 -23.89
CA GLN A 140 -5.21 17.48 -23.86
C GLN A 140 -4.45 17.31 -25.19
N ASN A 141 -3.92 16.11 -25.40
CA ASN A 141 -3.06 15.73 -26.52
C ASN A 141 -2.03 16.80 -26.91
N ASP A 142 -1.41 17.44 -25.91
CA ASP A 142 -0.48 18.56 -26.11
C ASP A 142 0.76 18.13 -26.91
N ALA A 143 1.18 16.87 -26.74
CA ALA A 143 2.24 16.24 -27.52
C ALA A 143 1.85 15.92 -28.98
N LYS A 144 0.58 16.16 -29.35
CA LYS A 144 0.03 15.96 -30.70
C LYS A 144 0.24 14.54 -31.24
N TYR A 145 0.05 13.54 -30.39
CA TYR A 145 0.19 12.14 -30.81
C TYR A 145 -0.82 11.80 -31.92
N PRO A 146 -0.38 11.12 -32.99
CA PRO A 146 -1.25 10.72 -34.08
C PRO A 146 -2.25 9.65 -33.62
N THR A 147 -3.40 9.60 -34.28
CA THR A 147 -4.52 8.72 -33.89
C THR A 147 -4.16 7.24 -33.81
N TRP A 148 -3.26 6.75 -34.68
CA TRP A 148 -2.78 5.36 -34.61
C TRP A 148 -2.02 5.06 -33.32
N PHE A 149 -1.21 6.02 -32.82
CA PHE A 149 -0.41 5.85 -31.62
C PHE A 149 -1.30 5.91 -30.38
N ARG A 150 -2.22 6.89 -30.33
CA ARG A 150 -3.22 6.97 -29.24
C ARG A 150 -4.02 5.68 -29.13
N TYR A 151 -4.46 5.11 -30.27
CA TYR A 151 -5.14 3.83 -30.30
C TYR A 151 -4.25 2.68 -29.79
N TYR A 152 -2.99 2.62 -30.26
CA TYR A 152 -2.01 1.64 -29.81
C TYR A 152 -1.80 1.69 -28.29
N VAL A 153 -1.60 2.88 -27.72
CA VAL A 153 -1.40 3.08 -26.28
C VAL A 153 -2.63 2.65 -25.49
N ILE A 154 -3.81 3.22 -25.78
CA ILE A 154 -5.06 2.91 -25.06
C ILE A 154 -5.34 1.41 -25.11
N ARG A 155 -5.24 0.78 -26.29
CA ARG A 155 -5.50 -0.67 -26.44
C ARG A 155 -4.59 -1.51 -25.55
N ASN A 156 -3.34 -1.13 -25.36
CA ASN A 156 -2.42 -1.87 -24.50
C ASN A 156 -2.61 -1.55 -23.01
N VAL A 157 -2.73 -0.27 -22.63
CA VAL A 157 -2.92 0.18 -21.23
C VAL A 157 -4.14 -0.50 -20.59
N LEU A 158 -5.24 -0.66 -21.35
CA LEU A 158 -6.45 -1.36 -20.89
C LEU A 158 -6.21 -2.82 -20.47
N ASN A 159 -5.08 -3.41 -20.84
CA ASN A 159 -4.71 -4.79 -20.53
C ASN A 159 -3.55 -4.91 -19.52
N LEU A 160 -3.04 -3.80 -18.98
CA LEU A 160 -1.90 -3.78 -18.08
C LEU A 160 -2.29 -3.43 -16.63
N CYS A 161 -1.62 -4.06 -15.67
CA CYS A 161 -1.60 -3.66 -14.27
C CYS A 161 -0.60 -2.51 -14.06
N PRO A 162 -0.53 -1.88 -12.87
CA PRO A 162 0.49 -0.89 -12.57
C PRO A 162 1.92 -1.45 -12.70
N TYR A 163 2.87 -0.56 -12.94
CA TYR A 163 4.28 -0.92 -13.09
C TYR A 163 4.78 -1.62 -11.83
N ASN A 164 5.35 -2.81 -11.97
CA ASN A 164 5.96 -3.52 -10.85
C ASN A 164 7.47 -3.24 -10.83
N LYS A 165 7.92 -2.46 -9.85
CA LYS A 165 9.34 -2.10 -9.70
C LYS A 165 10.26 -3.29 -9.45
N LYS A 166 9.78 -4.31 -8.74
CA LYS A 166 10.57 -5.51 -8.43
C LYS A 166 10.78 -6.37 -9.67
N ASP A 167 9.71 -6.58 -10.43
CA ASP A 167 9.70 -7.40 -11.65
C ASP A 167 10.11 -6.58 -12.90
N LYS A 168 10.37 -5.27 -12.72
CA LYS A 168 10.64 -4.26 -13.76
C LYS A 168 9.73 -4.37 -14.99
N SER A 169 8.45 -4.65 -14.78
CA SER A 169 7.53 -5.00 -15.85
C SER A 169 6.07 -4.75 -15.49
N PHE A 170 5.20 -4.82 -16.51
CA PHE A 170 3.76 -4.77 -16.32
C PHE A 170 3.14 -6.17 -16.41
N LYS A 171 2.36 -6.54 -15.40
CA LYS A 171 1.52 -7.74 -15.44
C LYS A 171 0.28 -7.49 -16.30
N LYS A 172 -0.29 -8.54 -16.85
CA LYS A 172 -1.57 -8.45 -17.58
C LYS A 172 -2.74 -8.42 -16.61
N ARG A 173 -3.78 -7.67 -16.98
CA ARG A 173 -5.06 -7.67 -16.26
C ARG A 173 -5.84 -8.94 -16.55
N THR A 174 -6.68 -9.29 -15.58
CA THR A 174 -7.74 -10.30 -15.65
C THR A 174 -9.03 -9.66 -15.13
N THR A 175 -10.17 -10.36 -15.29
CA THR A 175 -11.46 -9.90 -14.76
C THR A 175 -11.45 -9.67 -13.24
N HIS A 176 -10.53 -10.31 -12.51
CA HIS A 176 -10.39 -10.22 -11.05
C HIS A 176 -9.29 -9.23 -10.60
N THR A 177 -8.81 -8.38 -11.50
CA THR A 177 -7.75 -7.41 -11.18
C THR A 177 -8.32 -6.23 -10.40
N VAL A 178 -7.93 -6.11 -9.13
CA VAL A 178 -8.30 -4.98 -8.26
C VAL A 178 -7.42 -3.74 -8.49
N ALA A 179 -6.20 -3.93 -9.02
CA ALA A 179 -5.26 -2.84 -9.23
C ALA A 179 -5.74 -1.81 -10.27
N VAL A 180 -5.34 -0.56 -10.09
CA VAL A 180 -5.55 0.56 -11.04
C VAL A 180 -4.87 0.30 -12.39
N PHE A 181 -5.14 1.13 -13.40
CA PHE A 181 -4.38 1.11 -14.65
C PHE A 181 -2.95 1.65 -14.41
N PRO A 182 -1.98 1.39 -15.31
CA PRO A 182 -0.65 1.99 -15.22
C PRO A 182 -0.71 3.49 -15.01
N ASP A 183 0.25 4.05 -14.26
CA ASP A 183 0.41 5.51 -14.24
C ASP A 183 0.97 5.99 -15.58
N ILE A 184 0.58 7.22 -15.95
CA ILE A 184 1.16 7.88 -17.12
C ILE A 184 2.47 8.56 -16.76
N ASP A 185 3.52 8.20 -17.48
CA ASP A 185 4.82 8.83 -17.48
C ASP A 185 5.00 9.47 -18.85
N TYR A 186 4.95 10.79 -18.87
CA TYR A 186 4.95 11.57 -20.11
C TYR A 186 6.27 11.44 -20.87
N GLU A 187 7.41 11.32 -20.18
CA GLU A 187 8.73 11.22 -20.79
C GLU A 187 8.93 9.81 -21.36
N ALA A 188 8.57 8.79 -20.59
CA ALA A 188 8.61 7.41 -21.04
C ALA A 188 7.66 7.20 -22.25
N LEU A 189 6.45 7.78 -22.22
CA LEU A 189 5.50 7.66 -23.32
C LEU A 189 5.98 8.38 -24.59
N ALA A 190 6.57 9.57 -24.45
CA ALA A 190 7.18 10.29 -25.58
C ALA A 190 8.32 9.49 -26.19
N TYR A 191 9.19 8.91 -25.36
CA TYR A 191 10.23 8.01 -25.83
C TYR A 191 9.64 6.80 -26.59
N VAL A 192 8.61 6.15 -26.07
CA VAL A 192 7.94 5.04 -26.78
C VAL A 192 7.39 5.49 -28.14
N TYR A 193 6.81 6.69 -28.21
CA TYR A 193 6.31 7.24 -29.47
C TYR A 193 7.43 7.42 -30.50
N ASP A 194 8.52 8.07 -30.11
CA ASP A 194 9.65 8.37 -30.98
C ASP A 194 10.27 7.07 -31.51
N GLU A 195 10.51 6.09 -30.64
CA GLU A 195 11.12 4.83 -31.04
C GLU A 195 10.25 3.98 -31.97
N VAL A 196 8.94 3.91 -31.68
CA VAL A 196 8.01 3.19 -32.56
C VAL A 196 7.88 3.91 -33.90
N SER A 197 7.83 5.25 -33.89
CA SER A 197 7.70 6.05 -35.11
C SER A 197 8.94 5.93 -36.01
N HIS A 198 10.15 6.04 -35.46
CA HIS A 198 11.39 5.84 -36.21
C HIS A 198 11.49 4.43 -36.79
N ALA A 199 11.15 3.41 -36.00
CA ALA A 199 11.17 2.03 -36.48
C ALA A 199 10.11 1.73 -37.56
N MET A 200 9.05 2.55 -37.68
CA MET A 200 8.07 2.48 -38.76
C MET A 200 8.57 3.13 -40.05
N THR A 201 9.43 4.15 -39.98
CA THR A 201 9.89 4.91 -41.16
C THR A 201 11.18 4.40 -41.79
N GLU A 202 12.05 3.72 -41.04
CA GLU A 202 13.42 3.44 -41.50
C GLU A 202 13.77 1.97 -41.76
N GLU A 203 12.80 1.05 -41.87
CA GLU A 203 13.00 -0.38 -42.15
C GLU A 203 14.31 -0.98 -41.55
N GLY A 204 14.55 -0.74 -40.26
CA GLY A 204 15.66 -1.38 -39.53
C GLY A 204 17.00 -0.65 -39.51
N LYS A 205 17.06 0.66 -39.80
CA LYS A 205 18.27 1.50 -39.63
C LYS A 205 18.31 2.36 -38.35
N VAL A 206 17.39 2.16 -37.41
CA VAL A 206 17.32 2.96 -36.18
C VAL A 206 18.56 2.71 -35.32
N GLU A 207 19.46 3.69 -35.17
CA GLU A 207 20.56 3.54 -34.22
C GLU A 207 20.03 3.60 -32.79
N PRO A 208 20.51 2.74 -31.87
CA PRO A 208 20.16 2.84 -30.46
C PRO A 208 20.58 4.23 -29.92
N PRO A 209 19.85 4.78 -28.94
CA PRO A 209 20.21 6.04 -28.28
C PRO A 209 21.69 6.15 -27.91
N HIS A 210 22.25 7.35 -28.03
CA HIS A 210 23.69 7.64 -27.87
C HIS A 210 24.25 7.33 -26.47
N ASP A 211 23.40 7.15 -25.46
CA ASP A 211 23.71 6.83 -24.07
C ASP A 211 23.84 5.31 -23.79
N LYS A 212 23.65 4.45 -24.80
CA LYS A 212 23.85 3.00 -24.66
C LYS A 212 25.29 2.65 -25.01
N ASP A 213 26.16 2.58 -24.01
CA ASP A 213 27.59 2.40 -24.23
C ASP A 213 27.99 0.92 -24.37
N THR A 214 27.18 -0.02 -23.88
CA THR A 214 27.51 -1.45 -23.99
C THR A 214 26.79 -2.14 -25.15
N LYS A 215 27.47 -3.11 -25.77
CA LYS A 215 26.87 -3.97 -26.81
C LYS A 215 25.62 -4.72 -26.29
N GLY A 216 25.60 -5.09 -25.00
CA GLY A 216 24.49 -5.79 -24.37
C GLY A 216 23.21 -4.96 -24.27
N GLU A 217 23.31 -3.69 -23.86
CA GLU A 217 22.17 -2.77 -23.76
C GLU A 217 21.54 -2.48 -25.14
N LYS A 218 22.38 -2.36 -26.17
CA LYS A 218 21.92 -2.20 -27.56
C LYS A 218 21.15 -3.41 -28.05
N ASP A 219 21.65 -4.63 -27.79
CA ASP A 219 21.01 -5.87 -28.21
C ASP A 219 19.67 -6.12 -27.50
N GLU A 220 19.60 -5.81 -26.20
CA GLU A 220 18.36 -5.91 -25.41
C GLU A 220 17.29 -4.93 -25.91
N TRP A 221 17.67 -3.67 -26.11
CA TRP A 221 16.76 -2.66 -26.63
C TRP A 221 16.20 -3.05 -28.01
N TRP A 222 17.07 -3.52 -28.92
CA TRP A 222 16.63 -3.98 -30.23
C TRP A 222 15.65 -5.16 -30.17
N LYS A 223 15.86 -6.07 -29.22
CA LYS A 223 14.97 -7.22 -28.99
C LYS A 223 13.59 -6.75 -28.53
N ILE A 224 13.52 -5.74 -27.67
CA ILE A 224 12.26 -5.15 -27.20
C ILE A 224 11.56 -4.39 -28.34
N LEU A 225 12.29 -3.51 -29.05
CA LEU A 225 11.74 -2.70 -30.14
C LEU A 225 11.17 -3.56 -31.27
N LYS A 226 11.85 -4.64 -31.68
CA LYS A 226 11.37 -5.56 -32.73
C LYS A 226 9.99 -6.17 -32.42
N LYS A 227 9.68 -6.40 -31.15
CA LYS A 227 8.37 -6.93 -30.74
C LYS A 227 7.28 -5.88 -30.78
N MET A 228 7.63 -4.59 -30.74
CA MET A 228 6.68 -3.47 -30.67
C MET A 228 5.63 -3.69 -29.58
N ASN A 229 6.02 -4.24 -28.43
CA ASN A 229 5.12 -4.50 -27.32
C ASN A 229 5.10 -3.28 -26.43
N PHE A 230 3.95 -2.60 -26.32
CA PHE A 230 3.84 -1.37 -25.55
C PHE A 230 4.27 -1.56 -24.09
N GLY A 231 3.84 -2.63 -23.43
CA GLY A 231 4.21 -2.87 -22.03
C GLY A 231 5.71 -3.06 -21.85
N GLU A 232 6.38 -3.82 -22.73
CA GLU A 232 7.84 -4.00 -22.66
C GLU A 232 8.58 -2.69 -22.99
N LEU A 233 8.16 -1.97 -24.03
CA LEU A 233 8.75 -0.69 -24.43
C LEU A 233 8.57 0.36 -23.33
N TYR A 234 7.36 0.49 -22.79
CA TYR A 234 7.05 1.46 -21.76
C TYR A 234 7.74 1.12 -20.43
N ALA A 235 7.85 -0.16 -20.07
CA ALA A 235 8.63 -0.58 -18.91
C ALA A 235 10.11 -0.26 -19.07
N TYR A 236 10.65 -0.52 -20.27
CA TYR A 236 12.02 -0.14 -20.60
C TYR A 236 12.22 1.37 -20.49
N SER A 237 11.32 2.16 -21.07
CA SER A 237 11.38 3.63 -21.00
C SER A 237 11.29 4.15 -19.58
N ILE A 238 10.46 3.54 -18.72
CA ILE A 238 10.39 3.92 -17.31
C ILE A 238 11.73 3.73 -16.60
N GLU A 239 12.41 2.61 -16.88
CA GLU A 239 13.69 2.31 -16.22
C GLU A 239 14.85 3.18 -16.72
N HIS A 240 14.79 3.70 -17.94
CA HIS A 240 15.93 4.37 -18.58
C HIS A 240 15.74 5.87 -18.82
N VAL A 241 14.49 6.36 -18.83
CA VAL A 241 14.16 7.73 -19.25
C VAL A 241 13.48 8.53 -18.14
N THR A 242 12.67 7.90 -17.29
CA THR A 242 12.00 8.57 -16.15
C THR A 242 13.03 9.14 -15.18
N PRO A 243 12.73 10.24 -14.44
CA PRO A 243 13.65 10.97 -13.55
C PRO A 243 14.21 10.20 -12.33
N SER A 244 14.33 8.89 -12.39
CA SER A 244 14.88 8.06 -11.33
C SER A 244 16.11 7.28 -11.81
N SER A 245 16.91 7.88 -12.70
CA SER A 245 18.25 7.35 -12.98
C SER A 245 18.99 7.18 -11.66
N GLN A 246 19.92 6.23 -11.59
CA GLN A 246 20.68 5.96 -10.37
C GLN A 246 21.34 7.26 -9.83
N GLU A 247 21.83 8.13 -10.74
CA GLU A 247 22.36 9.46 -10.43
C GLU A 247 21.32 10.43 -9.82
N GLU A 248 20.06 10.43 -10.27
CA GLU A 248 18.99 11.26 -9.68
C GLU A 248 18.58 10.74 -8.29
N ARG A 249 18.69 9.43 -8.04
CA ARG A 249 18.43 8.83 -6.71
C ARG A 249 19.56 9.09 -5.71
N GLU A 250 20.79 9.26 -6.18
CA GLU A 250 21.93 9.68 -5.35
C GLU A 250 21.76 11.11 -4.82
N GLN A 251 21.03 11.97 -5.55
CA GLN A 251 20.68 13.30 -5.07
C GLN A 251 19.55 13.26 -4.03
N THR A 252 19.89 13.53 -2.77
CA THR A 252 18.94 13.55 -1.64
C THR A 252 18.41 14.94 -1.31
N THR A 253 18.97 15.99 -1.91
CA THR A 253 18.53 17.37 -1.70
C THR A 253 17.14 17.59 -2.26
N GLY A 254 16.27 18.20 -1.46
CA GLY A 254 14.87 18.37 -1.79
C GLY A 254 14.13 19.29 -0.83
N GLU A 255 12.81 19.30 -0.91
CA GLU A 255 11.95 20.07 -0.01
C GLU A 255 10.69 19.32 0.39
N TRP A 256 10.18 19.65 1.57
CA TRP A 256 8.90 19.17 2.05
C TRP A 256 7.77 20.06 1.56
N VAL A 257 6.80 19.46 0.86
CA VAL A 257 5.53 20.09 0.52
C VAL A 257 4.47 19.57 1.48
N LYS A 258 3.70 20.48 2.08
CA LYS A 258 2.55 20.17 2.93
C LYS A 258 1.27 20.37 2.13
N TYR A 259 0.36 19.41 2.24
CA TYR A 259 -1.01 19.48 1.78
C TYR A 259 -1.92 19.49 3.00
N ASP A 260 -2.67 20.56 3.20
CA ASP A 260 -3.48 20.75 4.40
C ASP A 260 -4.71 19.84 4.42
N GLN A 261 -5.16 19.47 5.62
CA GLN A 261 -6.42 18.76 5.82
C GLN A 261 -7.58 19.52 5.14
N GLY A 262 -8.37 18.81 4.32
CA GLY A 262 -9.51 19.34 3.58
C GLY A 262 -9.15 20.13 2.32
N SER A 263 -7.87 20.21 1.95
CA SER A 263 -7.42 20.87 0.71
C SER A 263 -7.80 20.07 -0.55
N ASP A 264 -7.65 20.70 -1.72
CA ASP A 264 -7.91 20.07 -3.02
C ASP A 264 -6.96 18.89 -3.26
N SER A 265 -7.51 17.67 -3.21
CA SER A 265 -6.77 16.44 -3.42
C SER A 265 -6.12 16.33 -4.80
N LEU A 266 -6.61 17.07 -5.80
CA LEU A 266 -6.02 17.08 -7.14
C LEU A 266 -4.62 17.70 -7.14
N LEU A 267 -4.31 18.60 -6.21
CA LEU A 267 -2.95 19.17 -6.08
C LEU A 267 -1.95 18.09 -5.67
N LEU A 268 -2.31 17.26 -4.69
CA LEU A 268 -1.50 16.13 -4.24
C LEU A 268 -1.38 15.06 -5.33
N VAL A 269 -2.48 14.67 -5.97
CA VAL A 269 -2.48 13.66 -7.05
C VAL A 269 -1.53 14.07 -8.17
N LYS A 270 -1.58 15.33 -8.62
CA LYS A 270 -0.73 15.84 -9.70
C LYS A 270 0.77 15.75 -9.41
N THR A 271 1.19 15.83 -8.14
CA THR A 271 2.61 15.71 -7.80
C THR A 271 3.08 14.26 -7.68
N LEU A 272 2.16 13.32 -7.48
CA LEU A 272 2.47 11.90 -7.28
C LEU A 272 2.32 11.06 -8.56
N GLN A 273 1.35 11.43 -9.40
CA GLN A 273 0.99 10.67 -10.58
C GLN A 273 2.13 10.65 -11.61
N GLY A 274 2.41 9.46 -12.15
CA GLY A 274 3.49 9.29 -13.13
C GLY A 274 4.90 9.35 -12.54
N LYS A 275 5.03 9.53 -11.22
CA LYS A 275 6.34 9.54 -10.54
C LYS A 275 6.75 8.17 -10.03
N GLY A 276 5.94 7.15 -10.31
CA GLY A 276 6.19 5.77 -9.93
C GLY A 276 6.35 5.62 -8.41
N THR A 277 5.59 6.33 -7.58
CA THR A 277 5.77 6.24 -6.12
C THR A 277 5.34 4.89 -5.54
N GLY A 278 4.41 4.21 -6.21
CA GLY A 278 3.78 2.99 -5.69
C GLY A 278 2.78 3.26 -4.57
N TRP A 279 2.46 4.53 -4.28
CA TRP A 279 1.52 4.94 -3.25
C TRP A 279 0.09 4.93 -3.78
N CYS A 280 -0.84 4.33 -3.02
CA CYS A 280 -2.28 4.43 -3.30
C CYS A 280 -2.78 5.87 -3.33
N THR A 281 -2.10 6.80 -2.65
CA THR A 281 -2.39 8.25 -2.65
C THR A 281 -2.13 8.94 -3.98
N ALA A 282 -1.49 8.27 -4.95
CA ALA A 282 -1.52 8.73 -6.34
C ALA A 282 -2.94 8.63 -6.96
N GLY A 283 -3.84 7.86 -6.34
CA GLY A 283 -5.26 7.80 -6.64
C GLY A 283 -6.08 8.90 -5.94
N GLN A 284 -7.07 9.45 -6.64
CA GLN A 284 -7.82 10.64 -6.19
C GLN A 284 -8.68 10.39 -4.95
N GLU A 285 -9.42 9.28 -4.90
CA GLU A 285 -10.31 9.00 -3.77
C GLU A 285 -9.51 8.72 -2.50
N THR A 286 -8.40 8.00 -2.63
CA THR A 286 -7.46 7.76 -1.54
C THR A 286 -6.82 9.06 -1.06
N ALA A 287 -6.38 9.94 -1.97
CA ALA A 287 -5.83 11.25 -1.61
C ALA A 287 -6.86 12.12 -0.88
N LYS A 288 -8.09 12.17 -1.38
CA LYS A 288 -9.21 12.88 -0.75
C LYS A 288 -9.49 12.35 0.65
N LYS A 289 -9.54 11.03 0.83
CA LYS A 289 -9.75 10.40 2.14
C LYS A 289 -8.61 10.73 3.11
N HIS A 290 -7.36 10.65 2.68
CA HIS A 290 -6.23 11.02 3.52
C HIS A 290 -6.29 12.49 3.96
N LEU A 291 -6.55 13.40 3.01
CA LEU A 291 -6.70 14.83 3.31
C LEU A 291 -7.95 15.14 4.12
N GLN A 292 -9.00 14.32 4.08
CA GLN A 292 -10.16 14.50 4.96
C GLN A 292 -9.79 14.30 6.44
N PHE A 293 -8.91 13.34 6.73
CA PHE A 293 -8.59 12.95 8.11
C PHE A 293 -7.30 13.60 8.65
N GLY A 294 -6.46 14.20 7.81
CA GLY A 294 -5.31 14.98 8.29
C GLY A 294 -4.45 15.56 7.17
N ASP A 295 -3.42 16.31 7.58
CA ASP A 295 -2.40 16.82 6.68
C ASP A 295 -1.62 15.69 6.00
N PHE A 296 -1.09 15.98 4.81
CA PHE A 296 -0.21 15.07 4.08
C PHE A 296 1.10 15.79 3.71
N TYR A 297 2.24 15.20 4.02
CA TYR A 297 3.55 15.75 3.70
C TYR A 297 4.24 14.88 2.65
N VAL A 298 4.84 15.51 1.64
CA VAL A 298 5.63 14.81 0.63
C VAL A 298 7.00 15.49 0.50
N TYR A 299 8.07 14.69 0.63
CA TYR A 299 9.41 15.15 0.34
C TYR A 299 9.73 14.94 -1.14
N HIS A 300 10.06 16.03 -1.83
CA HIS A 300 10.42 16.01 -3.24
C HIS A 300 11.91 16.30 -3.42
N THR A 301 12.66 15.41 -4.05
CA THR A 301 14.05 15.67 -4.44
C THR A 301 14.14 16.36 -5.80
N ARG A 302 15.33 16.93 -6.06
CA ARG A 302 15.63 17.64 -7.30
C ARG A 302 15.67 16.70 -8.50
N ASP A 303 15.02 17.11 -9.58
CA ASP A 303 15.18 16.53 -10.92
C ASP A 303 16.45 17.04 -11.63
N LYS A 304 16.76 16.50 -12.82
CA LYS A 304 17.84 16.97 -13.70
C LYS A 304 17.82 18.48 -14.00
N LYS A 305 16.67 19.15 -13.88
CA LYS A 305 16.52 20.61 -14.09
C LYS A 305 16.69 21.40 -12.79
N GLY A 306 17.04 20.73 -11.69
CA GLY A 306 17.25 21.32 -10.37
C GLY A 306 15.95 21.65 -9.62
N LYS A 307 14.79 21.21 -10.11
CA LYS A 307 13.49 21.48 -9.47
C LYS A 307 13.06 20.32 -8.58
N ASN A 308 12.48 20.62 -7.41
CA ASN A 308 12.03 19.60 -6.46
C ASN A 308 10.71 18.96 -6.93
N THR A 309 10.77 18.00 -7.85
CA THR A 309 9.59 17.40 -8.48
C THR A 309 9.49 15.88 -8.33
N ILE A 310 10.47 15.24 -7.68
CA ILE A 310 10.54 13.78 -7.55
C ILE A 310 10.11 13.39 -6.12
N PRO A 311 8.87 12.92 -5.90
CA PRO A 311 8.41 12.49 -4.58
C PRO A 311 9.13 11.21 -4.12
N ARG A 312 9.69 11.23 -2.90
CA ARG A 312 10.44 10.08 -2.35
C ARG A 312 10.03 9.64 -0.94
N ILE A 313 9.44 10.54 -0.13
CA ILE A 313 8.92 10.22 1.21
C ILE A 313 7.53 10.82 1.37
N ALA A 314 6.63 10.12 2.04
CA ALA A 314 5.34 10.63 2.47
C ALA A 314 5.13 10.44 3.99
N ILE A 315 4.55 11.45 4.63
CA ILE A 315 4.02 11.35 6.00
C ILE A 315 2.54 11.67 5.96
N ARG A 316 1.71 10.71 6.36
CA ARG A 316 0.26 10.87 6.48
C ARG A 316 -0.11 11.19 7.92
N MET A 317 -0.83 12.28 8.13
CA MET A 317 -1.46 12.59 9.42
C MET A 317 -2.90 12.09 9.44
N GLU A 318 -3.38 11.76 10.64
CA GLU A 318 -4.76 11.40 10.92
C GLU A 318 -5.14 11.94 12.30
N ASN A 319 -6.24 12.70 12.36
CA ASN A 319 -6.71 13.36 13.58
C ASN A 319 -5.60 14.14 14.30
N GLY A 320 -4.80 14.86 13.51
CA GLY A 320 -3.69 15.70 13.98
C GLY A 320 -2.43 14.96 14.44
N ARG A 321 -2.32 13.64 14.23
CA ARG A 321 -1.15 12.82 14.62
C ARG A 321 -0.59 12.03 13.44
N ILE A 322 0.69 11.64 13.51
CA ILE A 322 1.28 10.75 12.49
C ILE A 322 0.54 9.41 12.48
N ALA A 323 0.05 9.02 11.32
CA ALA A 323 -0.60 7.75 11.06
C ALA A 323 0.29 6.78 10.28
N GLU A 324 1.15 7.31 9.40
CA GLU A 324 1.99 6.54 8.51
C GLU A 324 3.19 7.35 8.02
N ILE A 325 4.34 6.69 7.85
CA ILE A 325 5.53 7.21 7.18
C ILE A 325 5.97 6.15 6.19
N ARG A 326 6.16 6.51 4.92
CA ARG A 326 6.54 5.57 3.86
C ARG A 326 7.41 6.22 2.79
N GLY A 327 8.18 5.41 2.08
CA GLY A 327 8.99 5.82 0.94
C GLY A 327 8.57 5.15 -0.36
N VAL A 328 9.43 5.21 -1.37
CA VAL A 328 9.14 4.76 -2.73
C VAL A 328 9.83 3.44 -3.12
N ASP A 329 10.59 2.83 -2.22
CA ASP A 329 11.22 1.53 -2.46
C ASP A 329 10.17 0.39 -2.50
N PRO A 330 10.56 -0.84 -2.90
CA PRO A 330 9.68 -2.00 -2.80
C PRO A 330 9.00 -2.07 -1.42
N ASP A 331 7.73 -2.46 -1.40
CA ASP A 331 6.90 -2.49 -0.19
C ASP A 331 6.74 -1.12 0.51
N GLN A 332 6.99 -0.03 -0.22
CA GLN A 332 6.91 1.37 0.24
C GLN A 332 7.90 1.70 1.37
N GLU A 333 9.03 1.00 1.39
CA GLU A 333 10.12 1.29 2.30
C GLU A 333 10.76 2.67 2.02
N ILE A 334 11.37 3.24 3.07
CA ILE A 334 12.14 4.47 2.96
C ILE A 334 13.55 4.10 2.51
N GLU A 335 14.01 4.76 1.45
CA GLU A 335 15.38 4.60 0.96
C GLU A 335 16.38 4.89 2.10
N PRO A 336 17.39 4.03 2.32
CA PRO A 336 18.31 4.19 3.45
C PRO A 336 18.97 5.57 3.52
N SER A 337 19.29 6.17 2.37
CA SER A 337 19.89 7.51 2.26
C SER A 337 18.95 8.66 2.63
N LEU A 338 17.64 8.42 2.72
CA LEU A 338 16.61 9.40 3.09
C LEU A 338 16.02 9.17 4.48
N LEU A 339 16.44 8.11 5.18
CA LEU A 339 15.88 7.75 6.48
C LEU A 339 16.05 8.88 7.51
N GLU A 340 17.21 9.53 7.54
CA GLU A 340 17.47 10.66 8.44
C GLU A 340 16.54 11.83 8.13
N ILE A 341 16.34 12.18 6.85
CA ILE A 341 15.43 13.25 6.42
C ILE A 341 13.98 12.95 6.84
N ALA A 342 13.53 11.70 6.69
CA ALA A 342 12.21 11.28 7.14
C ALA A 342 12.05 11.44 8.66
N ILE A 343 13.05 10.98 9.43
CA ILE A 343 13.06 11.06 10.90
C ILE A 343 13.09 12.52 11.37
N GLU A 344 13.93 13.37 10.78
CA GLU A 344 14.05 14.78 11.13
C GLU A 344 12.73 15.53 10.92
N LYS A 345 12.01 15.23 9.83
CA LYS A 345 10.70 15.81 9.59
C LYS A 345 9.63 15.26 10.54
N ALA A 346 9.66 13.96 10.82
CA ALA A 346 8.63 13.31 11.61
C ALA A 346 8.76 13.64 13.11
N ARG A 347 9.99 13.76 13.64
CA ARG A 347 10.29 14.00 15.07
C ARG A 347 9.52 15.17 15.71
N PRO A 348 9.41 16.36 15.08
CA PRO A 348 8.65 17.47 15.64
C PRO A 348 7.14 17.39 15.41
N LEU A 349 6.63 16.43 14.62
CA LEU A 349 5.20 16.31 14.37
C LEU A 349 4.50 15.62 15.54
N PRO A 350 3.24 15.99 15.86
CA PRO A 350 2.49 15.34 16.92
C PRO A 350 2.29 13.85 16.63
N GLY A 351 2.45 13.02 17.66
CA GLY A 351 2.28 11.57 17.54
C GLY A 351 3.51 10.78 17.11
N TYR A 352 4.70 11.41 16.94
CA TYR A 352 5.90 10.70 16.47
C TYR A 352 6.35 9.56 17.41
N ASN A 353 6.45 9.83 18.71
CA ASN A 353 6.90 8.82 19.66
C ASN A 353 5.90 7.68 19.79
N GLU A 354 4.61 8.00 19.78
CA GLU A 354 3.50 7.04 19.79
C GLU A 354 3.49 6.19 18.51
N PHE A 355 3.63 6.81 17.33
CA PHE A 355 3.73 6.10 16.06
C PHE A 355 4.93 5.14 16.05
N ARG A 356 6.12 5.62 16.44
CA ARG A 356 7.33 4.78 16.50
C ARG A 356 7.14 3.58 17.41
N LYS A 357 6.56 3.79 18.60
CA LYS A 357 6.28 2.71 19.55
C LYS A 357 5.27 1.72 18.96
N LYS A 358 4.14 2.19 18.43
CA LYS A 358 3.10 1.33 17.83
C LYS A 358 3.64 0.49 16.69
N SER A 359 4.42 1.09 15.79
CA SER A 359 5.04 0.37 14.66
C SER A 359 5.97 -0.74 15.15
N HIS A 360 6.84 -0.43 16.13
CA HIS A 360 7.75 -1.41 16.72
C HIS A 360 6.99 -2.55 17.44
N ASP A 361 6.01 -2.20 18.27
CA ASP A 361 5.20 -3.16 19.03
C ASP A 361 4.42 -4.10 18.09
N MET A 362 3.81 -3.58 17.03
CA MET A 362 3.08 -4.37 16.04
C MET A 362 3.97 -5.28 15.20
N GLN A 363 5.19 -4.83 14.87
CA GLN A 363 6.19 -5.66 14.19
C GLN A 363 6.61 -6.83 15.09
N LEU A 364 7.03 -6.55 16.32
CA LEU A 364 7.47 -7.59 17.27
C LEU A 364 6.36 -8.58 17.61
N LEU A 365 5.10 -8.11 17.75
CA LEU A 365 3.96 -9.00 17.96
C LEU A 365 3.69 -9.92 16.76
N THR A 366 3.87 -9.41 15.54
CA THR A 366 3.72 -10.20 14.31
C THR A 366 4.83 -11.24 14.18
N ASP A 367 6.06 -10.92 14.57
CA ASP A 367 7.17 -11.87 14.62
C ASP A 367 6.92 -12.97 15.66
N ILE A 368 6.41 -12.61 16.84
CA ILE A 368 6.05 -13.56 17.90
C ILE A 368 4.88 -14.46 17.47
N GLU A 369 3.87 -13.91 16.80
CA GLU A 369 2.76 -14.69 16.24
C GLU A 369 3.28 -15.72 15.23
N THR A 370 4.17 -15.29 14.32
CA THR A 370 4.82 -16.16 13.32
C THR A 370 5.59 -17.29 13.99
N LYS A 371 6.48 -16.97 14.94
CA LYS A 371 7.23 -17.96 15.72
C LYS A 371 6.31 -18.93 16.47
N SER A 372 5.25 -18.42 17.08
CA SER A 372 4.28 -19.23 17.81
C SER A 372 3.53 -20.18 16.87
N SER A 373 3.21 -19.75 15.65
CA SER A 373 2.57 -20.59 14.62
C SER A 373 3.47 -21.73 14.13
N LEU A 374 4.79 -21.50 14.14
CA LEU A 374 5.82 -22.47 13.78
C LEU A 374 6.30 -23.33 14.97
N ASN A 375 5.70 -23.16 16.16
CA ASN A 375 6.13 -23.77 17.42
C ASN A 375 7.59 -23.48 17.81
N GLU A 376 8.12 -22.34 17.41
CA GLU A 376 9.45 -21.88 17.79
C GLU A 376 9.48 -21.34 19.22
N LYS A 377 10.62 -21.52 19.91
CA LYS A 377 10.78 -21.01 21.28
C LYS A 377 11.00 -19.50 21.28
N LEU A 378 10.23 -18.79 22.11
CA LEU A 378 10.43 -17.38 22.37
C LEU A 378 11.63 -17.14 23.29
N THR A 379 12.38 -16.08 22.98
CA THR A 379 13.45 -15.52 23.82
C THR A 379 12.85 -14.88 25.08
N LEU A 380 13.70 -14.60 26.07
CA LEU A 380 13.26 -13.98 27.32
C LEU A 380 12.67 -12.58 27.10
N SER A 381 13.26 -11.78 26.21
CA SER A 381 12.76 -10.43 25.87
C SER A 381 11.40 -10.51 25.17
N GLU A 382 11.20 -11.45 24.24
CA GLU A 382 9.92 -11.67 23.58
C GLU A 382 8.84 -12.15 24.55
N LEU A 383 9.20 -12.98 25.52
CA LEU A 383 8.26 -13.37 26.59
C LEU A 383 7.87 -12.17 27.45
N LYS A 384 8.84 -11.38 27.91
CA LYS A 384 8.55 -10.17 28.69
C LYS A 384 7.68 -9.18 27.92
N PHE A 385 7.92 -9.02 26.62
CA PHE A 385 7.08 -8.22 25.73
C PHE A 385 5.67 -8.80 25.63
N LEU A 386 5.51 -10.09 25.28
CA LEU A 386 4.21 -10.75 25.11
C LEU A 386 3.34 -10.69 26.37
N TYR A 387 3.94 -10.85 27.55
CA TYR A 387 3.25 -10.76 28.84
C TYR A 387 3.16 -9.33 29.38
N GLU A 388 3.58 -8.32 28.60
CA GLU A 388 3.54 -6.90 28.96
C GLU A 388 4.22 -6.58 30.30
N ILE A 389 5.34 -7.27 30.60
CA ILE A 389 6.05 -7.18 31.88
C ILE A 389 6.76 -5.83 32.02
N ASP A 390 7.47 -5.41 30.98
CA ASP A 390 8.28 -4.18 31.02
C ASP A 390 7.46 -2.94 30.62
N TYR A 391 6.48 -3.10 29.71
CA TYR A 391 5.55 -2.06 29.26
C TYR A 391 4.35 -2.65 28.52
N LYS A 392 3.28 -1.85 28.36
CA LYS A 392 2.06 -2.23 27.61
C LYS A 392 2.30 -2.15 26.11
N ILE A 393 1.80 -3.14 25.36
CA ILE A 393 1.85 -3.18 23.89
C ILE A 393 0.82 -2.20 23.34
N GLU A 394 1.21 -1.35 22.39
CA GLU A 394 0.31 -0.38 21.75
C GLU A 394 0.11 -0.68 20.26
N GLY A 395 -1.15 -0.75 19.82
CA GLY A 395 -1.54 -0.85 18.41
C GLY A 395 -2.20 0.43 17.88
N PHE A 396 -2.48 0.46 16.57
CA PHE A 396 -3.12 1.61 15.91
C PHE A 396 -4.60 1.77 16.25
N SER A 397 -5.27 0.71 16.71
CA SER A 397 -6.69 0.72 17.09
C SER A 397 -6.98 1.42 18.43
N GLY A 398 -5.96 1.64 19.26
CA GLY A 398 -6.11 2.14 20.63
C GLY A 398 -6.71 1.13 21.62
N LYS A 399 -6.97 -0.11 21.21
CA LYS A 399 -7.43 -1.20 22.07
C LYS A 399 -6.31 -2.24 22.25
N LYS A 400 -6.42 -3.08 23.28
CA LYS A 400 -5.51 -4.21 23.49
C LYS A 400 -5.62 -5.18 22.32
N ASP A 401 -4.49 -5.54 21.73
CA ASP A 401 -4.45 -6.45 20.58
C ASP A 401 -4.93 -7.86 20.99
N PRO A 402 -5.96 -8.42 20.34
CA PRO A 402 -6.49 -9.73 20.71
C PRO A 402 -5.47 -10.87 20.53
N ARG A 403 -4.48 -10.72 19.63
CA ARG A 403 -3.45 -11.74 19.38
C ARG A 403 -2.66 -12.08 20.64
N ILE A 404 -2.43 -11.10 21.52
CA ILE A 404 -1.72 -11.32 22.79
C ILE A 404 -2.40 -12.44 23.59
N LYS A 405 -3.73 -12.34 23.77
CA LYS A 405 -4.52 -13.33 24.50
C LYS A 405 -4.55 -14.68 23.78
N GLU A 406 -4.68 -14.66 22.45
CA GLU A 406 -4.71 -15.88 21.64
C GLU A 406 -3.40 -16.67 21.71
N ILE A 407 -2.26 -15.97 21.68
CA ILE A 407 -0.93 -16.56 21.80
C ILE A 407 -0.73 -17.08 23.22
N VAL A 408 -0.92 -16.24 24.26
CA VAL A 408 -0.72 -16.62 25.67
C VAL A 408 -1.57 -17.82 26.08
N LYS A 409 -2.81 -17.93 25.59
CA LYS A 409 -3.70 -19.07 25.89
C LYS A 409 -3.13 -20.43 25.44
N LYS A 410 -2.29 -20.45 24.41
CA LYS A 410 -1.69 -21.69 23.87
C LYS A 410 -0.37 -22.06 24.55
N ARG A 411 0.14 -21.21 25.46
CA ARG A 411 1.46 -21.38 26.10
C ARG A 411 1.35 -21.97 27.50
N ASN A 412 2.45 -22.59 27.96
CA ASN A 412 2.60 -22.97 29.36
C ASN A 412 3.05 -21.75 30.18
N GLN A 413 2.06 -21.03 30.73
CA GLN A 413 2.31 -19.80 31.49
C GLN A 413 3.21 -20.04 32.71
N LYS A 414 3.09 -21.21 33.36
CA LYS A 414 3.91 -21.55 34.53
C LYS A 414 5.40 -21.61 34.20
N GLU A 415 5.74 -22.22 33.06
CA GLU A 415 7.12 -22.24 32.54
C GLU A 415 7.59 -20.86 32.08
N ASP A 416 6.72 -20.10 31.40
CA ASP A 416 7.07 -18.76 30.92
C ASP A 416 7.37 -17.81 32.11
N TYR A 417 6.52 -17.79 33.13
CA TYR A 417 6.74 -16.95 34.32
C TYR A 417 7.93 -17.39 35.16
N ALA A 418 8.20 -18.70 35.25
CA ALA A 418 9.42 -19.20 35.87
C ALA A 418 10.67 -18.64 35.18
N ARG A 419 10.68 -18.60 33.83
CA ARG A 419 11.78 -18.00 33.05
C ARG A 419 11.85 -16.48 33.21
N ILE A 420 10.70 -15.77 33.13
CA ILE A 420 10.62 -14.31 33.26
C ILE A 420 11.23 -13.84 34.58
N TYR A 421 10.88 -14.51 35.69
CA TYR A 421 11.33 -14.16 37.04
C TYR A 421 12.54 -14.96 37.52
N SER A 422 13.16 -15.75 36.63
CA SER A 422 14.37 -16.52 36.92
C SER A 422 14.26 -17.38 38.19
N CYS A 423 13.14 -18.10 38.32
CA CYS A 423 12.87 -19.02 39.43
C CYS A 423 12.57 -20.43 38.92
N ASN A 424 12.55 -21.41 39.82
CA ASN A 424 12.17 -22.78 39.46
C ASN A 424 10.66 -22.86 39.21
N ILE A 425 10.23 -23.75 38.30
CA ILE A 425 8.82 -23.97 37.99
C ILE A 425 7.98 -24.32 39.23
N ASN A 426 8.57 -25.00 40.22
CA ASN A 426 7.90 -25.36 41.49
C ASN A 426 7.70 -24.16 42.43
N GLN A 427 8.38 -23.04 42.17
CA GLN A 427 8.21 -21.78 42.90
C GLN A 427 7.14 -20.89 42.25
N VAL A 428 6.44 -21.40 41.23
CA VAL A 428 5.30 -20.75 40.59
C VAL A 428 4.02 -21.46 41.00
N ALA A 429 3.13 -20.76 41.72
CA ALA A 429 1.82 -21.26 42.12
C ALA A 429 0.73 -20.74 41.16
N THR A 430 -0.30 -21.55 40.93
CA THR A 430 -1.47 -21.20 40.09
C THR A 430 -2.80 -21.32 40.84
N GLU A 431 -2.75 -21.79 42.08
CA GLU A 431 -3.87 -21.92 43.01
C GLU A 431 -3.47 -21.21 44.31
N ASP A 432 -4.34 -20.37 44.83
CA ASP A 432 -4.01 -19.48 45.96
C ASP A 432 -3.84 -20.24 47.29
N ASP A 433 -4.50 -21.40 47.44
CA ASP A 433 -4.32 -22.31 48.58
C ASP A 433 -2.99 -23.10 48.52
N LYS A 434 -2.28 -23.09 47.39
CA LYS A 434 -0.98 -23.75 47.21
C LYS A 434 0.20 -22.82 47.39
N ILE A 435 -0.02 -21.57 47.77
CA ILE A 435 1.05 -20.61 48.04
C ILE A 435 1.77 -21.02 49.33
N THR A 436 3.09 -21.19 49.23
CA THR A 436 3.98 -21.53 50.35
C THR A 436 5.06 -20.47 50.53
N ASP A 437 5.88 -20.61 51.59
CA ASP A 437 7.02 -19.73 51.81
C ASP A 437 8.07 -19.81 50.69
N GLU A 438 8.12 -20.89 49.90
CA GLU A 438 9.02 -21.08 48.76
C GLU A 438 8.48 -20.49 47.45
N THR A 439 7.19 -20.12 47.41
CA THR A 439 6.54 -19.54 46.23
C THR A 439 7.11 -18.16 45.96
N ILE A 440 7.55 -17.90 44.72
CA ILE A 440 8.07 -16.61 44.27
C ILE A 440 7.05 -15.87 43.41
N VAL A 441 6.35 -16.60 42.54
CA VAL A 441 5.36 -16.06 41.62
C VAL A 441 4.04 -16.78 41.83
N PHE A 442 2.96 -16.04 41.95
CA PHE A 442 1.60 -16.58 41.92
C PHE A 442 0.87 -16.06 40.68
N ILE A 443 0.23 -16.95 39.94
CA ILE A 443 -0.56 -16.64 38.74
C ILE A 443 -2.03 -16.92 39.06
N GLY A 444 -2.85 -15.88 39.13
CA GLY A 444 -4.27 -16.01 39.42
C GLY A 444 -4.82 -14.86 40.25
N VAL A 445 -6.02 -15.06 40.78
CA VAL A 445 -6.65 -14.12 41.71
C VAL A 445 -6.35 -14.58 43.13
N LEU A 446 -5.63 -13.76 43.90
CA LEU A 446 -5.36 -14.03 45.29
C LEU A 446 -6.59 -13.59 46.11
N SER A 447 -7.42 -14.55 46.50
CA SER A 447 -8.73 -14.27 47.07
C SER A 447 -8.67 -13.78 48.52
N ARG A 448 -9.67 -12.99 48.93
CA ARG A 448 -9.90 -12.58 50.32
C ARG A 448 -9.89 -13.75 51.30
N ILE A 449 -10.49 -14.88 50.91
CA ILE A 449 -10.59 -16.09 51.76
C ILE A 449 -9.20 -16.66 52.04
N SER A 450 -8.29 -16.60 51.07
CA SER A 450 -6.93 -17.11 51.22
C SER A 450 -6.07 -16.15 52.04
N THR A 451 -6.15 -14.84 51.78
CA THR A 451 -5.35 -13.83 52.50
C THR A 451 -5.80 -13.58 53.93
N GLU A 452 -7.07 -13.82 54.27
CA GLU A 452 -7.58 -13.73 55.65
C GLU A 452 -6.94 -14.79 56.56
N LYS A 453 -6.62 -15.97 56.00
CA LYS A 453 -6.01 -17.08 56.75
C LYS A 453 -4.54 -16.83 57.07
N TRP A 454 -3.90 -15.88 56.41
CA TRP A 454 -2.48 -15.61 56.59
C TRP A 454 -2.22 -14.82 57.86
N ILE A 455 -1.48 -15.43 58.78
CA ILE A 455 -0.93 -14.75 59.96
C ILE A 455 0.30 -13.94 59.58
N ASN A 456 1.16 -14.52 58.74
CA ASN A 456 2.34 -13.89 58.16
C ASN A 456 2.26 -13.97 56.63
N PHE A 457 2.81 -12.98 55.95
CA PHE A 457 2.92 -12.99 54.50
C PHE A 457 3.94 -14.04 54.03
N PRO A 458 3.69 -14.78 52.93
CA PRO A 458 4.62 -15.80 52.41
C PRO A 458 6.01 -15.21 52.15
N LYS A 459 7.06 -15.84 52.70
CA LYS A 459 8.40 -15.23 52.78
C LYS A 459 8.98 -14.80 51.43
N ASN A 460 8.85 -15.65 50.40
CA ASN A 460 9.48 -15.41 49.11
C ASN A 460 8.53 -14.91 48.03
N LEU A 461 7.24 -14.70 48.33
CA LEU A 461 6.27 -14.26 47.32
C LEU A 461 6.58 -12.82 46.92
N LYS A 462 6.97 -12.64 45.66
CA LYS A 462 7.38 -11.35 45.09
C LYS A 462 6.40 -10.81 44.07
N VAL A 463 5.71 -11.70 43.35
CA VAL A 463 4.88 -11.31 42.21
C VAL A 463 3.54 -12.02 42.28
N VAL A 464 2.47 -11.23 42.16
CA VAL A 464 1.13 -11.73 41.85
C VAL A 464 0.77 -11.28 40.44
N VAL A 465 0.71 -12.25 39.53
CA VAL A 465 0.21 -12.08 38.17
C VAL A 465 -1.31 -12.24 38.22
N GLY A 466 -2.01 -11.12 38.40
CA GLY A 466 -3.46 -11.05 38.59
C GLY A 466 -3.82 -10.11 39.74
N SER A 467 -5.05 -10.22 40.21
CA SER A 467 -5.56 -9.35 41.29
C SER A 467 -5.30 -9.96 42.66
N ALA A 468 -5.13 -9.12 43.67
CA ALA A 468 -4.92 -9.53 45.04
C ALA A 468 -5.85 -8.79 46.00
N ASP A 469 -6.63 -9.55 46.77
CA ASP A 469 -7.56 -9.01 47.76
C ASP A 469 -7.08 -9.27 49.17
N PHE A 470 -6.64 -8.21 49.85
CA PHE A 470 -6.20 -8.21 51.24
C PHE A 470 -7.19 -7.54 52.19
N HIS A 471 -8.43 -7.24 51.77
CA HIS A 471 -9.37 -6.41 52.54
C HIS A 471 -9.48 -6.80 54.03
N ASP A 472 -9.61 -8.11 54.32
CA ASP A 472 -9.70 -8.67 55.68
C ASP A 472 -8.38 -9.24 56.21
N SER A 473 -7.30 -9.12 55.43
CA SER A 473 -6.04 -9.75 55.79
C SER A 473 -5.45 -9.10 57.03
N LYS A 474 -5.04 -9.95 57.97
CA LYS A 474 -4.41 -9.56 59.25
C LYS A 474 -2.89 -9.57 59.18
N VAL A 475 -2.31 -9.79 57.99
CA VAL A 475 -0.86 -9.77 57.82
C VAL A 475 -0.32 -8.38 58.20
N PRO A 476 0.77 -8.30 58.99
CA PRO A 476 1.28 -7.02 59.47
C PRO A 476 2.01 -6.22 58.39
N ASN A 477 2.49 -6.89 57.33
CA ASN A 477 3.15 -6.31 56.17
C ASN A 477 3.05 -7.29 54.98
N TYR A 478 3.38 -6.82 53.77
CA TYR A 478 3.35 -7.62 52.53
C TYR A 478 4.71 -8.24 52.17
N GLY A 479 5.61 -8.42 53.16
CA GLY A 479 6.91 -9.06 52.97
C GLY A 479 7.73 -8.50 51.81
N ASN A 480 8.09 -9.39 50.88
CA ASN A 480 8.87 -9.09 49.67
C ASN A 480 8.00 -8.86 48.43
N LEU A 481 6.70 -8.58 48.57
CA LEU A 481 5.82 -8.35 47.43
C LEU A 481 6.27 -7.10 46.67
N GLU A 482 6.70 -7.30 45.43
CA GLU A 482 7.24 -6.27 44.54
C GLU A 482 6.19 -5.84 43.50
N THR A 483 5.33 -6.75 43.03
CA THR A 483 4.41 -6.46 41.91
C THR A 483 3.08 -7.21 42.03
N VAL A 484 1.98 -6.50 41.72
CA VAL A 484 0.64 -7.06 41.46
C VAL A 484 0.11 -6.50 40.15
N THR A 485 -0.06 -7.33 39.12
CA THR A 485 -0.42 -6.86 37.77
C THR A 485 -1.91 -6.56 37.58
N GLY A 486 -2.74 -6.82 38.59
CA GLY A 486 -4.18 -6.52 38.59
C GLY A 486 -4.59 -5.61 39.74
N ASP A 487 -5.84 -5.73 40.16
CA ASP A 487 -6.37 -4.92 41.26
C ASP A 487 -5.71 -5.32 42.57
N PHE A 488 -5.20 -4.34 43.30
CA PHE A 488 -4.69 -4.50 44.66
C PHE A 488 -5.68 -3.89 45.64
N ILE A 489 -6.45 -4.74 46.32
CA ILE A 489 -7.34 -4.31 47.39
C ILE A 489 -6.55 -4.39 48.69
N ARG A 490 -6.23 -3.24 49.28
CA ARG A 490 -5.42 -3.20 50.50
C ARG A 490 -6.21 -3.65 51.73
N GLY A 491 -5.53 -4.31 52.65
CA GLY A 491 -5.98 -4.54 54.02
C GLY A 491 -5.50 -3.45 54.97
N THR A 492 -5.26 -3.82 56.23
CA THR A 492 -4.74 -2.91 57.26
C THR A 492 -3.25 -2.59 57.10
N ALA A 493 -2.49 -3.46 56.44
CA ALA A 493 -1.07 -3.22 56.16
C ALA A 493 -0.88 -2.16 55.06
N THR A 494 0.11 -1.28 55.25
CA THR A 494 0.47 -0.26 54.26
C THR A 494 1.39 -0.84 53.18
N PRO A 495 1.01 -0.81 51.89
CA PRO A 495 1.90 -1.23 50.81
C PRO A 495 3.08 -0.26 50.69
N LYS A 496 4.30 -0.80 50.64
CA LYS A 496 5.53 -0.02 50.45
C LYS A 496 6.20 -0.48 49.16
N ASN A 497 6.36 0.42 48.20
CA ASN A 497 7.06 0.19 46.93
C ASN A 497 6.52 -0.99 46.10
N ILE A 498 5.23 -1.29 46.20
CA ILE A 498 4.59 -2.34 45.38
C ILE A 498 4.11 -1.71 44.08
N ASN A 499 4.57 -2.24 42.95
CA ASN A 499 4.07 -1.84 41.63
C ASN A 499 2.69 -2.47 41.40
N VAL A 500 1.65 -1.66 41.22
CA VAL A 500 0.26 -2.14 41.05
C VAL A 500 -0.43 -1.43 39.88
N ASP A 501 -1.22 -2.18 39.12
CA ASP A 501 -2.01 -1.62 38.02
C ASP A 501 -3.13 -0.71 38.55
N VAL A 502 -3.81 -1.15 39.62
CA VAL A 502 -4.87 -0.38 40.29
C VAL A 502 -4.80 -0.58 41.81
N LEU A 503 -4.74 0.50 42.58
CA LEU A 503 -4.82 0.46 44.05
C LEU A 503 -6.25 0.82 44.49
N VAL A 504 -6.94 -0.14 45.12
CA VAL A 504 -8.30 0.06 45.64
C VAL A 504 -8.25 0.27 47.14
N THR A 505 -8.76 1.43 47.60
CA THR A 505 -8.87 1.75 49.02
C THR A 505 -10.33 1.84 49.43
N TYR A 506 -10.78 0.93 50.29
CA TYR A 506 -12.07 1.07 50.95
C TYR A 506 -11.94 2.01 52.16
N LYS A 507 -12.93 2.87 52.35
CA LYS A 507 -13.07 3.76 53.52
C LYS A 507 -13.79 3.05 54.64
#